data_AF-A0A9P5BZQ8-F1
#
_entry.id   AF-A0A9P5BZQ8-F1
#
_cell.length_a   1.000
_cell.length_b   1.000
_cell.length_c   1.000
_cell.angle_alpha   90.00
_cell.angle_beta   90.00
_cell.angle_gamma   90.00
#
_symmetry.space_group_name_H-M   'P 1'
#
loop_
_entity.id
_entity.type
_entity.pdbx_description
1 polymer ?
#
loop_
_entity_poly.entity_id
_entity_poly.type
_entity_poly.pdbx_seq_one_letter_code
_entity_poly.pdbx_strand_id
1 'polypeptide(L)'
;MTPLLKVPLSLVRATVSGLKTNESGASAGTMATNTRQNVTWVEGVRGVASFWVVVTHLCRAWDYSLWSPRDSENATPQLLQLPFLRLPWQGRIGVTMFAFLTGYVCAIKPLRQAKSGNIPAALTTLGKSAFRRPPRLIMPATIAMVIAWFFAQIGAFEVARRSDSHWLRRAVPTNIGSLDTEIPRLLRNFQGAWSGANNEYDDHQWALLPLLQGAFLIYVLLFATVFMKFRMRLFTCVVLFWWYWMRTSPEKETFECQFLYGVMLCDIGSEKGFRDFVNSYPRMRRAVLTMLIVVGWYVACFPGEHWEWASWSIQLKNIGDWIIPEGAASYPKRFTAIGWDLMVTGIWLSPSLQNMFSNKLFMWVGRNSFAVYLTHGTVLKVGLARLIYGWSTAPYHVEQPAHGEGEAIEHYIPRSENWLVWALAIPTFFAVQYTLAHLWTTYVDSQCAKATKWLEDTMFEKDEDEKHGVANMA
;
A
#
# COMPACT_ATOMS: atom_id res chain seq x y z
N MET A 1 -39.84 -20.07 39.96
CA MET A 1 -41.02 -19.99 39.08
C MET A 1 -40.61 -19.32 37.78
N THR A 2 -40.70 -20.08 36.68
CA THR A 2 -40.88 -19.63 35.27
C THR A 2 -39.78 -18.74 34.61
N PRO A 3 -39.60 -18.83 33.27
CA PRO A 3 -38.40 -19.49 32.74
C PRO A 3 -37.60 -18.66 31.70
N LEU A 4 -36.36 -19.07 31.50
CA LEU A 4 -35.46 -18.63 30.43
C LEU A 4 -36.04 -18.98 29.04
N LEU A 5 -36.23 -17.95 28.20
CA LEU A 5 -36.62 -18.06 26.80
C LEU A 5 -35.55 -18.81 26.00
N LYS A 6 -35.91 -19.99 25.48
CA LYS A 6 -35.16 -20.71 24.44
C LYS A 6 -35.42 -20.05 23.09
N VAL A 7 -34.41 -19.46 22.47
CA VAL A 7 -34.42 -19.13 21.04
C VAL A 7 -34.17 -20.44 20.26
N PRO A 8 -34.98 -20.80 19.25
CA PRO A 8 -34.85 -22.09 18.58
C PRO A 8 -33.67 -22.11 17.60
N LEU A 9 -32.77 -23.07 17.81
CA LEU A 9 -31.61 -23.43 16.98
C LEU A 9 -31.95 -23.88 15.53
N SER A 10 -33.22 -23.85 15.12
CA SER A 10 -33.67 -24.26 13.79
C SER A 10 -33.43 -23.19 12.71
N LEU A 11 -33.24 -21.92 13.06
CA LEU A 11 -32.99 -20.84 12.09
C LEU A 11 -31.50 -20.68 11.71
N VAL A 12 -30.58 -21.17 12.54
CA VAL A 12 -29.12 -21.16 12.27
C VAL A 12 -28.70 -22.35 11.39
N ARG A 13 -29.51 -23.41 11.32
CA ARG A 13 -29.20 -24.62 10.53
C ARG A 13 -29.61 -24.51 9.06
N ALA A 14 -30.53 -23.61 8.71
CA ALA A 14 -31.01 -23.41 7.33
C ALA A 14 -30.08 -22.55 6.46
N THR A 15 -29.17 -21.77 7.05
CA THR A 15 -28.17 -20.98 6.30
C THR A 15 -26.90 -21.77 5.96
N VAL A 16 -26.78 -23.02 6.43
CA VAL A 16 -25.57 -23.84 6.29
C VAL A 16 -25.73 -25.01 5.30
N SER A 17 -26.94 -25.34 4.82
CA SER A 17 -27.15 -26.49 3.92
C SER A 17 -27.26 -26.17 2.42
N GLY A 18 -26.93 -24.94 1.99
CA GLY A 18 -27.07 -24.51 0.59
C GLY A 18 -25.85 -24.69 -0.33
N LEU A 19 -24.74 -25.28 0.13
CA LEU A 19 -23.50 -25.38 -0.66
C LEU A 19 -22.82 -26.75 -0.52
N LYS A 20 -23.53 -27.83 -0.87
CA LYS A 20 -22.91 -29.13 -1.18
C LYS A 20 -23.65 -29.85 -2.32
N THR A 21 -23.05 -29.82 -3.50
CA THR A 21 -23.11 -30.78 -4.63
C THR A 21 -21.95 -30.36 -5.54
N ASN A 22 -21.08 -31.19 -6.13
CA ASN A 22 -20.88 -32.63 -6.18
C ASN A 22 -19.35 -32.85 -6.30
N GLU A 23 -18.81 -33.79 -5.55
CA GLU A 23 -17.42 -34.27 -5.70
C GLU A 23 -17.37 -35.33 -6.81
N SER A 24 -16.74 -34.99 -7.93
CA SER A 24 -16.06 -35.96 -8.80
C SER A 24 -14.96 -35.23 -9.59
N GLY A 25 -13.75 -35.17 -9.03
CA GLY A 25 -12.61 -34.49 -9.67
C GLY A 25 -11.43 -34.20 -8.75
N ALA A 26 -10.93 -35.22 -8.03
CA ALA A 26 -9.93 -35.05 -6.96
C ALA A 26 -8.56 -34.47 -7.41
N SER A 27 -8.23 -34.46 -8.71
CA SER A 27 -6.97 -33.84 -9.20
C SER A 27 -7.15 -32.38 -9.67
N ALA A 28 -8.32 -32.03 -10.24
CA ALA A 28 -8.62 -30.66 -10.68
C ALA A 28 -8.97 -29.74 -9.50
N GLY A 29 -9.65 -30.27 -8.47
CA GLY A 29 -10.00 -29.54 -7.25
C GLY A 29 -8.77 -29.09 -6.45
N THR A 30 -7.75 -29.94 -6.34
CA THR A 30 -6.50 -29.66 -5.62
C THR A 30 -5.62 -28.64 -6.35
N MET A 31 -5.62 -28.64 -7.69
CA MET A 31 -4.95 -27.60 -8.48
C MET A 31 -5.69 -26.26 -8.45
N ALA A 32 -7.02 -26.25 -8.52
CA ALA A 32 -7.82 -25.03 -8.46
C ALA A 32 -7.80 -24.37 -7.06
N THR A 33 -7.81 -25.17 -5.99
CA THR A 33 -7.68 -24.69 -4.60
C THR A 33 -6.29 -24.13 -4.31
N ASN A 34 -5.21 -24.83 -4.71
CA ASN A 34 -3.84 -24.29 -4.64
C ASN A 34 -3.69 -23.01 -5.48
N THR A 35 -4.33 -22.93 -6.65
CA THR A 35 -4.23 -21.74 -7.52
C THR A 35 -4.99 -20.54 -6.95
N ARG A 36 -6.12 -20.75 -6.26
CA ARG A 36 -6.81 -19.68 -5.50
C ARG A 36 -6.00 -19.27 -4.27
N GLN A 37 -5.45 -20.22 -3.51
CA GLN A 37 -4.58 -19.94 -2.36
C GLN A 37 -3.32 -19.14 -2.75
N ASN A 38 -2.76 -19.39 -3.94
CA ASN A 38 -1.61 -18.67 -4.49
C ASN A 38 -1.89 -17.18 -4.83
N VAL A 39 -3.15 -16.73 -4.84
CA VAL A 39 -3.52 -15.33 -5.08
C VAL A 39 -4.05 -14.66 -3.81
N THR A 40 -4.69 -15.41 -2.89
CA THR A 40 -5.29 -14.83 -1.68
C THR A 40 -4.27 -14.28 -0.67
N TRP A 41 -3.07 -14.87 -0.61
CA TRP A 41 -2.02 -14.35 0.30
C TRP A 41 -1.59 -12.93 -0.08
N VAL A 42 -1.65 -12.59 -1.38
CA VAL A 42 -1.32 -11.26 -1.92
C VAL A 42 -2.28 -10.22 -1.35
N GLU A 43 -3.57 -10.55 -1.24
CA GLU A 43 -4.57 -9.69 -0.62
C GLU A 43 -4.28 -9.51 0.88
N GLY A 44 -3.91 -10.58 1.58
CA GLY A 44 -3.52 -10.51 3.00
C GLY A 44 -2.31 -9.62 3.25
N VAL A 45 -1.25 -9.78 2.45
CA VAL A 45 -0.04 -8.95 2.51
C VAL A 45 -0.37 -7.49 2.21
N ARG A 46 -1.26 -7.22 1.25
CA ARG A 46 -1.77 -5.88 0.96
C ARG A 46 -2.47 -5.26 2.18
N GLY A 47 -3.22 -6.07 2.94
CA GLY A 47 -3.86 -5.66 4.18
C GLY A 47 -2.85 -5.23 5.23
N VAL A 48 -1.83 -6.05 5.47
CA VAL A 48 -0.73 -5.73 6.40
C VAL A 48 0.00 -4.45 5.98
N ALA A 49 0.28 -4.29 4.67
CA ALA A 49 0.89 -3.07 4.15
C ALA A 49 0.05 -1.82 4.49
N SER A 50 -1.26 -1.85 4.27
CA SER A 50 -2.13 -0.72 4.61
C SER A 50 -2.16 -0.42 6.10
N PHE A 51 -2.19 -1.44 6.95
CA PHE A 51 -2.17 -1.26 8.40
C PHE A 51 -0.85 -0.61 8.85
N TRP A 52 0.29 -1.09 8.35
CA TRP A 52 1.60 -0.51 8.65
C TRP A 52 1.72 0.94 8.17
N VAL A 53 1.14 1.30 7.01
CA VAL A 53 1.08 2.70 6.56
C VAL A 53 0.29 3.55 7.56
N VAL A 54 -0.86 3.09 8.06
CA VAL A 54 -1.61 3.87 9.05
C VAL A 54 -0.82 4.05 10.35
N VAL A 55 -0.22 2.96 10.87
CA VAL A 55 0.63 3.00 12.07
C VAL A 55 1.80 3.97 11.90
N THR A 56 2.39 4.00 10.71
CA THR A 56 3.43 4.96 10.35
C THR A 56 2.97 6.40 10.51
N HIS A 57 1.78 6.75 10.01
CA HIS A 57 1.30 8.11 10.10
C HIS A 57 0.94 8.50 11.54
N LEU A 58 0.51 7.54 12.37
CA LEU A 58 0.39 7.74 13.81
C LEU A 58 1.76 8.08 14.45
N CYS A 59 2.78 7.26 14.19
CA CYS A 59 4.11 7.51 14.74
C CYS A 59 4.73 8.79 14.16
N ARG A 60 4.56 9.09 12.89
CA ARG A 60 5.04 10.33 12.28
C ARG A 60 4.40 11.58 12.89
N ALA A 61 3.13 11.48 13.30
CA ALA A 61 2.41 12.56 13.95
C ALA A 61 2.84 12.77 15.41
N TRP A 62 3.04 11.70 16.19
CA TRP A 62 3.20 11.82 17.64
C TRP A 62 4.49 11.23 18.22
N ASP A 63 5.21 10.38 17.51
CA ASP A 63 6.48 9.80 17.95
C ASP A 63 7.49 9.70 16.79
N TYR A 64 7.93 10.87 16.33
CA TYR A 64 8.85 10.99 15.20
C TYR A 64 10.23 10.39 15.48
N SER A 65 10.61 10.28 16.76
CA SER A 65 11.88 9.72 17.21
C SER A 65 12.13 8.29 16.69
N LEU A 66 11.06 7.54 16.40
CA LEU A 66 11.13 6.17 15.87
C LEU A 66 11.76 6.08 14.47
N TRP A 67 11.96 7.19 13.76
CA TRP A 67 12.63 7.23 12.45
C TRP A 67 14.13 7.05 12.57
N SER A 68 14.68 7.41 13.73
CA SER A 68 16.06 7.24 14.12
C SER A 68 16.26 5.92 14.86
N PRO A 69 17.50 5.39 14.95
CA PRO A 69 17.78 4.21 15.75
C PRO A 69 17.79 4.48 17.26
N ARG A 70 17.84 5.76 17.67
CA ARG A 70 17.81 6.28 19.05
C ARG A 70 17.29 7.71 19.05
N ASP A 71 16.94 8.24 20.22
CA ASP A 71 16.48 9.64 20.38
C ASP A 71 17.61 10.68 20.22
N SER A 72 18.83 10.29 20.61
CA SER A 72 20.06 11.04 20.36
C SER A 72 21.24 10.07 20.26
N GLU A 73 22.40 10.57 19.82
CA GLU A 73 23.63 9.78 19.68
C GLU A 73 24.01 9.01 20.96
N ASN A 74 23.82 9.64 22.13
CA ASN A 74 24.18 9.09 23.43
C ASN A 74 22.99 8.49 24.21
N ALA A 75 21.76 8.61 23.70
CA ALA A 75 20.59 8.04 24.38
C ALA A 75 20.58 6.50 24.29
N THR A 76 19.90 5.85 25.23
CA THR A 76 19.58 4.42 25.11
C THR A 76 18.41 4.25 24.14
N PRO A 77 18.45 3.31 23.18
CA PRO A 77 17.33 3.09 22.26
C PRO A 77 16.07 2.68 23.01
N GLN A 78 14.94 3.26 22.61
CA GLN A 78 13.63 2.78 23.01
C GLN A 78 13.34 1.39 22.42
N LEU A 79 12.43 0.64 23.03
CA LEU A 79 12.06 -0.71 22.60
C LEU A 79 11.65 -0.77 21.11
N LEU A 80 10.87 0.21 20.66
CA LEU A 80 10.39 0.28 19.27
C LEU A 80 11.42 0.85 18.29
N GLN A 81 12.59 1.31 18.76
CA GLN A 81 13.71 1.72 17.89
C GLN A 81 14.68 0.57 17.60
N LEU A 82 14.58 -0.53 18.35
CA LEU A 82 15.44 -1.70 18.20
C LEU A 82 15.21 -2.41 16.85
N PRO A 83 16.27 -3.07 16.30
CA PRO A 83 16.12 -3.88 15.10
C PRO A 83 15.05 -4.95 15.32
N PHE A 84 14.42 -5.37 14.22
CA PHE A 84 13.22 -6.22 14.18
C PHE A 84 11.94 -5.56 14.71
N LEU A 85 11.98 -4.93 15.89
CA LEU A 85 10.77 -4.33 16.48
C LEU A 85 10.36 -3.04 15.79
N ARG A 86 11.31 -2.29 15.21
CA ARG A 86 11.06 -0.99 14.58
C ARG A 86 10.27 -1.00 13.28
N LEU A 87 10.24 -2.15 12.58
CA LEU A 87 9.79 -2.23 11.19
C LEU A 87 8.37 -1.69 10.94
N PRO A 88 7.35 -1.99 11.78
CA PRO A 88 5.99 -1.49 11.58
C PRO A 88 5.83 0.02 11.77
N TRP A 89 6.74 0.66 12.51
CA TRP A 89 6.59 2.06 12.97
C TRP A 89 7.34 3.06 12.09
N GLN A 90 8.52 2.70 11.58
CA GLN A 90 9.37 3.58 10.75
C GLN A 90 8.87 3.84 9.32
N GLY A 91 7.90 3.04 8.88
CA GLY A 91 6.95 3.43 7.86
C GLY A 91 7.32 3.62 6.41
N ARG A 92 8.45 3.07 6.00
CA ARG A 92 8.84 3.03 4.57
C ARG A 92 8.37 1.77 3.85
N ILE A 93 8.20 0.67 4.59
CA ILE A 93 7.98 -0.65 3.99
C ILE A 93 6.61 -0.82 3.32
N GLY A 94 5.56 -0.18 3.85
CA GLY A 94 4.21 -0.34 3.29
C GLY A 94 4.11 0.08 1.81
N VAL A 95 4.72 1.21 1.45
CA VAL A 95 4.77 1.69 0.06
C VAL A 95 5.53 0.73 -0.86
N THR A 96 6.65 0.19 -0.37
CA THR A 96 7.47 -0.83 -1.06
C THR A 96 6.65 -2.10 -1.31
N MET A 97 5.89 -2.56 -0.31
CA MET A 97 4.99 -3.70 -0.44
C MET A 97 3.93 -3.45 -1.52
N PHE A 98 3.30 -2.27 -1.56
CA PHE A 98 2.31 -1.94 -2.60
C PHE A 98 2.90 -1.90 -4.01
N ALA A 99 4.14 -1.43 -4.16
CA ALA A 99 4.85 -1.45 -5.43
C ALA A 99 5.08 -2.89 -5.91
N PHE A 100 5.66 -3.74 -5.06
CA PHE A 100 5.82 -5.17 -5.35
C PHE A 100 4.49 -5.85 -5.74
N LEU A 101 3.45 -5.65 -4.92
CA LEU A 101 2.13 -6.26 -5.13
C LEU A 101 1.51 -5.80 -6.44
N THR A 102 1.72 -4.54 -6.84
CA THR A 102 1.28 -4.04 -8.14
C THR A 102 1.95 -4.81 -9.27
N GLY A 103 3.27 -5.01 -9.23
CA GLY A 103 3.98 -5.78 -10.24
C GLY A 103 3.49 -7.23 -10.32
N TYR A 104 3.38 -7.88 -9.16
CA TYR A 104 2.92 -9.26 -9.04
C TYR A 104 1.50 -9.43 -9.59
N VAL A 105 0.53 -8.64 -9.12
CA VAL A 105 -0.89 -8.76 -9.53
C VAL A 105 -1.10 -8.44 -11.02
N CYS A 106 -0.37 -7.47 -11.58
CA CYS A 106 -0.45 -7.18 -13.01
C CYS A 106 0.04 -8.36 -13.87
N ALA A 107 1.03 -9.09 -13.39
CA ALA A 107 1.68 -10.15 -14.15
C ALA A 107 0.95 -11.50 -14.09
N ILE A 108 0.29 -11.83 -12.98
CA ILE A 108 -0.33 -13.17 -12.76
C ILE A 108 -1.21 -13.61 -13.93
N LYS A 109 -2.22 -12.81 -14.27
CA LYS A 109 -3.24 -13.25 -15.22
C LYS A 109 -2.70 -13.30 -16.66
N PRO A 110 -2.02 -12.26 -17.18
CA PRO A 110 -1.42 -12.29 -18.53
C PRO A 110 -0.38 -13.39 -18.69
N LEU A 111 0.54 -13.55 -17.73
CA LEU A 111 1.58 -14.59 -17.81
C LEU A 111 0.99 -15.99 -17.77
N ARG A 112 -0.06 -16.21 -16.97
CA ARG A 112 -0.75 -17.52 -16.92
C ARG A 112 -1.41 -17.85 -18.27
N GLN A 113 -2.05 -16.88 -18.92
CA GLN A 113 -2.68 -17.06 -20.24
C GLN A 113 -1.63 -17.29 -21.34
N ALA A 114 -0.53 -16.54 -21.30
CA ALA A 114 0.57 -16.72 -22.24
C ALA A 114 1.23 -18.11 -22.09
N LYS A 115 1.45 -18.57 -20.86
CA LYS A 115 1.99 -19.93 -20.59
C LYS A 115 1.02 -21.04 -20.98
N SER A 116 -0.29 -20.81 -20.93
CA SER A 116 -1.29 -21.77 -21.44
C SER A 116 -1.45 -21.74 -22.96
N GLY A 117 -0.58 -21.04 -23.69
CA GLY A 117 -0.63 -20.93 -25.16
C GLY A 117 -1.67 -19.95 -25.70
N ASN A 118 -2.43 -19.26 -24.82
CA ASN A 118 -3.47 -18.33 -25.24
C ASN A 118 -2.96 -16.88 -25.20
N ILE A 119 -2.08 -16.56 -26.14
CA ILE A 119 -1.49 -15.22 -26.30
C ILE A 119 -2.55 -14.15 -26.63
N PRO A 120 -3.54 -14.38 -27.52
CA PRO A 120 -4.58 -13.39 -27.78
C PRO A 120 -5.33 -13.00 -26.51
N ALA A 121 -5.73 -13.97 -25.67
CA ALA A 121 -6.40 -13.66 -24.41
C ALA A 121 -5.50 -12.93 -23.40
N ALA A 122 -4.18 -13.17 -23.44
CA ALA A 122 -3.21 -12.42 -22.64
C ALA A 122 -3.15 -10.94 -23.08
N LEU A 123 -3.10 -10.69 -24.39
CA LEU A 123 -3.11 -9.34 -24.97
C LEU A 123 -4.42 -8.59 -24.66
N THR A 124 -5.58 -9.23 -24.85
CA THR A 124 -6.89 -8.67 -24.45
C THR A 124 -6.91 -8.35 -22.96
N THR A 125 -6.35 -9.22 -22.13
CA THR A 125 -6.28 -8.99 -20.68
C THR A 125 -5.40 -7.81 -20.33
N LEU A 126 -4.24 -7.65 -20.98
CA LEU A 126 -3.38 -6.48 -20.82
C LEU A 126 -4.11 -5.19 -21.22
N GLY A 127 -4.71 -5.14 -22.40
CA GLY A 127 -5.45 -3.97 -22.89
C GLY A 127 -6.60 -3.56 -21.97
N LYS A 128 -7.49 -4.49 -21.61
CA LYS A 128 -8.60 -4.24 -20.66
C LYS A 128 -8.10 -3.85 -19.27
N SER A 129 -6.95 -4.36 -18.82
CA SER A 129 -6.40 -4.01 -17.51
C SER A 129 -5.77 -2.62 -17.51
N ALA A 130 -5.07 -2.24 -18.59
CA ALA A 130 -4.52 -0.91 -18.79
C ALA A 130 -5.63 0.15 -18.83
N PHE A 131 -6.73 -0.09 -19.57
CA PHE A 131 -7.86 0.84 -19.65
C PHE A 131 -8.57 1.04 -18.31
N ARG A 132 -8.87 -0.05 -17.59
CA ARG A 132 -9.65 0.02 -16.34
C ARG A 132 -8.88 0.64 -15.17
N ARG A 133 -7.55 0.67 -15.22
CA ARG A 133 -6.73 1.02 -14.05
C ARG A 133 -6.75 2.51 -13.70
N PRO A 134 -6.55 3.47 -14.63
CA PRO A 134 -6.64 4.88 -14.31
C PRO A 134 -8.00 5.26 -13.71
N PRO A 135 -9.16 4.94 -14.30
CA PRO A 135 -10.45 5.34 -13.73
C PRO A 135 -10.68 4.79 -12.31
N ARG A 136 -10.27 3.53 -12.06
CA ARG A 136 -10.39 2.89 -10.73
C ARG A 136 -9.52 3.53 -9.65
N LEU A 137 -8.42 4.17 -10.02
CA LEU A 137 -7.53 4.85 -9.08
C LEU A 137 -7.91 6.34 -8.95
N ILE A 138 -8.14 7.01 -10.08
CA ILE A 138 -8.42 8.45 -10.14
C ILE A 138 -9.78 8.77 -9.52
N MET A 139 -10.87 8.09 -9.90
CA MET A 139 -12.21 8.49 -9.43
C MET A 139 -12.35 8.43 -7.90
N PRO A 140 -11.98 7.33 -7.20
CA PRO A 140 -12.08 7.31 -5.73
C PRO A 140 -11.12 8.33 -5.07
N ALA A 141 -9.91 8.51 -5.60
CA ALA A 141 -8.95 9.48 -5.07
C ALA A 141 -9.47 10.92 -5.19
N THR A 142 -10.10 11.27 -6.32
CA THR A 142 -10.75 12.57 -6.51
C THR A 142 -11.88 12.78 -5.51
N ILE A 143 -12.74 11.77 -5.29
CA ILE A 143 -13.82 11.86 -4.28
C ILE A 143 -13.22 12.10 -2.89
N ALA A 144 -12.16 11.39 -2.51
CA ALA A 144 -11.50 11.56 -1.23
C ALA A 144 -10.90 12.98 -1.08
N MET A 145 -10.29 13.49 -2.13
CA MET A 145 -9.75 14.86 -2.17
C MET A 145 -10.86 15.92 -2.07
N VAL A 146 -12.00 15.74 -2.74
CA VAL A 146 -13.16 16.64 -2.63
C VAL A 146 -13.73 16.64 -1.20
N ILE A 147 -13.76 15.49 -0.54
CA ILE A 147 -14.18 15.39 0.88
C ILE A 147 -13.18 16.12 1.80
N ALA A 148 -11.88 15.93 1.57
CA ALA A 148 -10.84 16.65 2.32
C ALA A 148 -10.93 18.17 2.08
N TRP A 149 -11.14 18.60 0.84
CA TRP A 149 -11.41 19.99 0.47
C TRP A 149 -12.62 20.56 1.24
N PHE A 150 -13.74 19.84 1.26
CA PHE A 150 -14.92 20.24 2.01
C PHE A 150 -14.63 20.42 3.51
N PHE A 151 -13.87 19.50 4.10
CA PHE A 151 -13.43 19.63 5.50
C PHE A 151 -12.51 20.81 5.75
N ALA A 152 -11.67 21.17 4.78
CA ALA A 152 -10.87 22.39 4.86
C ALA A 152 -11.75 23.65 4.86
N GLN A 153 -12.82 23.67 4.05
CA GLN A 153 -13.73 24.82 3.97
C GLN A 153 -14.46 25.10 5.29
N ILE A 154 -14.86 24.05 6.01
CA ILE A 154 -15.56 24.20 7.30
C ILE A 154 -14.61 24.33 8.50
N GLY A 155 -13.30 24.48 8.27
CA GLY A 155 -12.30 24.61 9.34
C GLY A 155 -12.07 23.33 10.14
N ALA A 156 -12.43 22.16 9.60
CA ALA A 156 -12.35 20.90 10.35
C ALA A 156 -10.92 20.50 10.71
N PHE A 157 -9.89 21.02 10.05
CA PHE A 157 -8.50 20.71 10.38
C PHE A 157 -7.85 21.66 11.40
N GLU A 158 -8.58 22.65 11.93
CA GLU A 158 -7.98 23.71 12.75
C GLU A 158 -7.29 23.19 14.03
N VAL A 159 -7.85 22.14 14.65
CA VAL A 159 -7.24 21.48 15.81
C VAL A 159 -5.88 20.88 15.45
N ALA A 160 -5.79 20.18 14.32
CA ALA A 160 -4.53 19.61 13.84
C ALA A 160 -3.53 20.72 13.44
N ARG A 161 -4.01 21.81 12.82
CA ARG A 161 -3.19 22.98 12.44
C ARG A 161 -2.58 23.70 13.64
N ARG A 162 -3.25 23.69 14.79
CA ARG A 162 -2.78 24.34 16.02
C ARG A 162 -2.13 23.39 17.02
N SER A 163 -1.92 22.13 16.64
CA SER A 163 -1.33 21.13 17.53
C SER A 163 0.20 21.24 17.67
N ASP A 164 0.74 20.75 18.76
CA ASP A 164 2.19 20.64 19.00
C ASP A 164 2.90 19.73 17.98
N SER A 165 2.17 18.86 17.27
CA SER A 165 2.70 17.99 16.21
C SER A 165 3.09 18.76 14.95
N HIS A 166 4.40 18.88 14.73
CA HIS A 166 4.96 19.52 13.52
C HIS A 166 4.48 18.88 12.21
N TRP A 167 4.33 17.55 12.17
CA TRP A 167 3.86 16.86 10.96
C TRP A 167 2.39 17.19 10.66
N LEU A 168 1.51 17.16 11.67
CA LEU A 168 0.10 17.51 11.48
C LEU A 168 -0.06 18.94 10.95
N ARG A 169 0.68 19.89 11.50
CA ARG A 169 0.63 21.30 11.07
C ARG A 169 0.99 21.47 9.60
N ARG A 170 2.01 20.74 9.13
CA ARG A 170 2.46 20.79 7.73
C ARG A 170 1.54 20.02 6.78
N ALA A 171 0.94 18.93 7.25
CA ALA A 171 0.15 18.02 6.41
C ALA A 171 -1.31 18.45 6.26
N VAL A 172 -1.74 19.54 6.89
CA VAL A 172 -3.11 20.04 6.86
C VAL A 172 -3.25 21.18 5.83
N PRO A 173 -4.30 21.21 5.00
CA PRO A 173 -4.56 22.34 4.12
C PRO A 173 -4.94 23.59 4.92
N THR A 174 -4.39 24.74 4.53
CA THR A 174 -4.84 26.06 4.99
C THR A 174 -5.98 26.54 4.11
N ASN A 175 -7.08 27.05 4.67
CA ASN A 175 -8.09 27.75 3.88
C ASN A 175 -7.54 29.14 3.51
N ILE A 176 -7.46 29.47 2.23
CA ILE A 176 -6.88 30.73 1.76
C ILE A 176 -7.91 31.80 1.38
N GLY A 177 -9.22 31.53 1.50
CA GLY A 177 -10.24 32.55 1.22
C GLY A 177 -11.62 32.02 0.86
N SER A 178 -12.32 32.77 0.01
CA SER A 178 -13.67 32.47 -0.46
C SER A 178 -13.70 31.42 -1.58
N LEU A 179 -14.90 30.91 -1.89
CA LEU A 179 -15.10 29.80 -2.85
C LEU A 179 -14.56 30.09 -4.26
N ASP A 180 -14.51 31.36 -4.66
CA ASP A 180 -13.90 31.82 -5.91
C ASP A 180 -12.39 31.53 -5.99
N THR A 181 -11.70 31.46 -4.85
CA THR A 181 -10.28 31.08 -4.77
C THR A 181 -10.08 29.58 -4.56
N GLU A 182 -10.94 28.96 -3.75
CA GLU A 182 -10.80 27.56 -3.34
C GLU A 182 -11.25 26.56 -4.44
N ILE A 183 -12.21 26.91 -5.30
CA ILE A 183 -12.61 26.04 -6.42
C ILE A 183 -11.50 25.93 -7.48
N PRO A 184 -10.90 27.03 -7.99
CA PRO A 184 -9.74 26.93 -8.88
C PRO A 184 -8.55 26.22 -8.23
N ARG A 185 -8.33 26.43 -6.92
CA ARG A 185 -7.28 25.73 -6.17
C ARG A 185 -7.52 24.23 -6.12
N LEU A 186 -8.76 23.78 -5.93
CA LEU A 186 -9.14 22.36 -6.00
C LEU A 186 -8.80 21.76 -7.37
N LEU A 187 -9.14 22.45 -8.47
CA LEU A 187 -8.81 21.98 -9.82
C LEU A 187 -7.31 21.93 -10.08
N ARG A 188 -6.56 22.94 -9.61
CA ARG A 188 -5.09 22.94 -9.67
C ARG A 188 -4.47 21.81 -8.85
N ASN A 189 -4.99 21.53 -7.66
CA ASN A 189 -4.54 20.42 -6.83
C ASN A 189 -4.88 19.06 -7.45
N PHE A 190 -6.06 18.93 -8.08
CA PHE A 190 -6.39 17.73 -8.87
C PHE A 190 -5.36 17.49 -9.97
N GLN A 191 -5.08 18.52 -10.78
CA GLN A 191 -4.07 18.43 -11.83
C GLN A 191 -2.67 18.16 -11.26
N GLY A 192 -2.32 18.81 -10.15
CA GLY A 192 -1.06 18.64 -9.43
C GLY A 192 -0.82 17.20 -8.98
N ALA A 193 -1.81 16.59 -8.34
CA ALA A 193 -1.76 15.22 -7.85
C ALA A 193 -1.41 14.18 -8.94
N TRP A 194 -1.77 14.45 -10.20
CA TRP A 194 -1.52 13.56 -11.35
C TRP A 194 -0.41 14.06 -12.30
N SER A 195 0.20 15.21 -12.02
CA SER A 195 1.32 15.77 -12.80
C SER A 195 2.66 15.77 -12.04
N GLY A 196 2.67 15.30 -10.79
CA GLY A 196 3.87 15.20 -9.96
C GLY A 196 4.08 16.38 -9.02
N ALA A 197 3.10 17.28 -8.90
CA ALA A 197 3.08 18.30 -7.85
C ALA A 197 2.39 17.74 -6.59
N ASN A 198 2.64 18.39 -5.45
CA ASN A 198 2.05 17.97 -4.18
C ASN A 198 0.53 18.26 -4.16
N ASN A 199 -0.24 17.40 -3.49
CA ASN A 199 -1.66 17.64 -3.21
C ASN A 199 -1.79 18.21 -1.80
N GLU A 200 -2.22 19.47 -1.69
CA GLU A 200 -2.33 20.18 -0.41
C GLU A 200 -3.48 19.66 0.45
N TYR A 201 -4.55 19.14 -0.15
CA TYR A 201 -5.71 18.62 0.58
C TYR A 201 -5.46 17.21 1.13
N ASP A 202 -4.61 16.42 0.47
CA ASP A 202 -4.19 15.11 0.95
C ASP A 202 -2.80 14.74 0.44
N ASP A 203 -1.79 15.05 1.25
CA ASP A 203 -0.38 14.76 0.98
C ASP A 203 -0.13 13.26 0.79
N HIS A 204 -0.93 12.39 1.38
CA HIS A 204 -0.79 10.94 1.29
C HIS A 204 -0.97 10.42 -0.13
N GLN A 205 -1.72 11.12 -0.99
CA GLN A 205 -2.03 10.68 -2.34
C GLN A 205 -0.83 10.65 -3.29
N TRP A 206 0.32 11.22 -2.88
CA TRP A 206 1.56 11.27 -3.68
C TRP A 206 1.96 9.91 -4.28
N ALA A 207 1.71 8.79 -3.58
CA ALA A 207 2.12 7.46 -4.06
C ALA A 207 1.21 6.90 -5.16
N LEU A 208 0.03 7.48 -5.42
CA LEU A 208 -0.91 6.99 -6.45
C LEU A 208 -0.35 7.14 -7.86
N LEU A 209 0.27 8.29 -8.17
CA LEU A 209 0.84 8.55 -9.49
C LEU A 209 2.02 7.59 -9.80
N PRO A 210 3.03 7.42 -8.93
CA PRO A 210 4.07 6.40 -9.10
C PRO A 210 3.52 4.98 -9.26
N LEU A 211 2.49 4.59 -8.48
CA LEU A 211 1.85 3.26 -8.60
C LEU A 211 1.11 3.09 -9.93
N LEU A 212 0.51 4.15 -10.47
CA LEU A 212 -0.12 4.14 -11.78
C LEU A 212 0.95 4.02 -12.89
N GLN A 213 1.99 4.86 -12.86
CA GLN A 213 3.11 4.82 -13.82
C GLN A 213 3.78 3.44 -13.81
N GLY A 214 4.04 2.87 -12.63
CA GLY A 214 4.60 1.54 -12.46
C GLY A 214 3.73 0.43 -13.04
N ALA A 215 2.41 0.52 -12.91
CA ALA A 215 1.51 -0.43 -13.54
C ALA A 215 1.60 -0.39 -15.07
N PHE A 216 1.66 0.81 -15.66
CA PHE A 216 1.83 0.96 -17.11
C PHE A 216 3.20 0.48 -17.59
N LEU A 217 4.26 0.70 -16.81
CA LEU A 217 5.57 0.09 -17.08
C LEU A 217 5.43 -1.44 -17.18
N ILE A 218 4.71 -2.08 -16.26
CA ILE A 218 4.49 -3.53 -16.30
C ILE A 218 3.60 -3.94 -17.48
N TYR A 219 2.56 -3.18 -17.83
CA TYR A 219 1.73 -3.51 -19.00
C TYR A 219 2.53 -3.45 -20.30
N VAL A 220 3.37 -2.42 -20.48
CA VAL A 220 4.25 -2.28 -21.64
C VAL A 220 5.31 -3.40 -21.65
N LEU A 221 5.92 -3.70 -20.50
CA LEU A 221 6.88 -4.78 -20.37
C LEU A 221 6.26 -6.14 -20.76
N LEU A 222 5.08 -6.45 -20.22
CA LEU A 222 4.41 -7.72 -20.51
C LEU A 222 3.95 -7.80 -21.96
N PHE A 223 3.48 -6.69 -22.54
CA PHE A 223 3.16 -6.61 -23.96
C PHE A 223 4.40 -6.91 -24.83
N ALA A 224 5.53 -6.26 -24.55
CA ALA A 224 6.78 -6.45 -25.29
C ALA A 224 7.39 -7.85 -25.10
N THR A 225 7.14 -8.50 -23.96
CA THR A 225 7.77 -9.78 -23.60
C THR A 225 6.81 -10.99 -23.68
N VAL A 226 5.58 -10.81 -24.15
CA VAL A 226 4.56 -11.87 -24.18
C VAL A 226 4.98 -13.06 -25.06
N PHE A 227 5.68 -12.79 -26.16
CA PHE A 227 6.19 -13.80 -27.10
C PHE A 227 7.54 -14.39 -26.71
N MET A 228 8.20 -13.83 -25.68
CA MET A 228 9.50 -14.32 -25.25
C MET A 228 9.40 -15.65 -24.50
N LYS A 229 10.38 -16.52 -24.73
CA LYS A 229 10.62 -17.69 -23.87
C LYS A 229 10.90 -17.21 -22.43
N PHE A 230 10.50 -18.00 -21.43
CA PHE A 230 10.67 -17.70 -20.00
C PHE A 230 12.08 -17.18 -19.66
N ARG A 231 13.14 -17.89 -20.08
CA ARG A 231 14.53 -17.50 -19.78
C ARG A 231 14.90 -16.14 -20.35
N MET A 232 14.41 -15.81 -21.56
CA MET A 232 14.69 -14.53 -22.21
C MET A 232 13.90 -13.40 -21.54
N ARG A 233 12.64 -13.66 -21.15
CA ARG A 233 11.84 -12.68 -20.40
C ARG A 233 12.44 -12.40 -19.02
N LEU A 234 12.86 -13.43 -18.29
CA LEU A 234 13.54 -13.28 -17.01
C LEU A 234 14.84 -12.48 -17.16
N PHE A 235 15.65 -12.80 -18.17
CA PHE A 235 16.85 -12.02 -18.49
C PHE A 235 16.53 -10.54 -18.73
N THR A 236 15.52 -10.24 -19.57
CA THR A 236 15.07 -8.86 -19.80
C THR A 236 14.66 -8.17 -18.50
N CYS A 237 13.91 -8.85 -17.62
CA CYS A 237 13.50 -8.29 -16.33
C CYS A 237 14.71 -8.01 -15.42
N VAL A 238 15.70 -8.91 -15.39
CA VAL A 238 16.94 -8.73 -14.61
C VAL A 238 17.77 -7.57 -15.13
N VAL A 239 17.91 -7.44 -16.46
CA VAL A 239 18.63 -6.31 -17.08
C VAL A 239 17.94 -4.98 -16.75
N LEU A 240 16.62 -4.92 -16.88
CA LEU A 240 15.85 -3.72 -16.51
C LEU A 240 15.94 -3.42 -15.02
N PHE A 241 15.84 -4.45 -14.17
CA PHE A 241 15.99 -4.30 -12.72
C PHE A 241 17.35 -3.70 -12.39
N TRP A 242 18.42 -4.24 -12.97
CA TRP A 242 19.78 -3.71 -12.79
C TRP A 242 19.91 -2.27 -13.28
N TRP A 243 19.31 -1.94 -14.43
CA TRP A 243 19.32 -0.59 -14.96
C TRP A 243 18.64 0.42 -14.02
N TYR A 244 17.45 0.09 -13.50
CA TYR A 244 16.77 0.93 -12.50
C TYR A 244 17.53 0.95 -11.17
N TRP A 245 18.14 -0.16 -10.77
CA TRP A 245 18.94 -0.25 -9.55
C TRP A 245 20.15 0.69 -9.61
N MET A 246 20.82 0.80 -10.76
CA MET A 246 21.95 1.69 -10.98
C MET A 246 21.56 3.18 -11.04
N ARG A 247 20.28 3.49 -11.21
CA ARG A 247 19.80 4.88 -11.32
C ARG A 247 19.84 5.58 -9.95
N THR A 248 20.45 6.75 -9.89
CA THR A 248 20.58 7.55 -8.65
C THR A 248 19.46 8.57 -8.42
N SER A 249 18.59 8.79 -9.42
CA SER A 249 17.47 9.73 -9.31
C SER A 249 16.47 9.33 -8.23
N PRO A 250 15.84 10.28 -7.53
CA PRO A 250 14.94 9.99 -6.43
C PRO A 250 13.70 9.20 -6.87
N GLU A 251 13.30 8.25 -6.03
CA GLU A 251 12.07 7.45 -6.07
C GLU A 251 11.95 6.46 -7.23
N LYS A 252 12.57 6.72 -8.37
CA LYS A 252 12.52 5.87 -9.57
C LYS A 252 13.29 4.55 -9.46
N GLU A 253 14.21 4.44 -8.52
CA GLU A 253 15.00 3.25 -8.27
C GLU A 253 14.23 2.26 -7.39
N THR A 254 13.52 2.76 -6.38
CA THR A 254 12.85 1.90 -5.40
C THR A 254 11.53 1.38 -5.93
N PHE A 255 10.72 2.21 -6.60
CA PHE A 255 9.41 1.76 -7.10
C PHE A 255 9.56 0.77 -8.27
N GLU A 256 10.34 1.11 -9.28
CA GLU A 256 10.49 0.33 -10.50
C GLU A 256 11.15 -1.03 -10.28
N CYS A 257 12.18 -1.08 -9.43
CA CYS A 257 12.77 -2.37 -9.03
C CYS A 257 11.74 -3.27 -8.36
N GLN A 258 10.88 -2.72 -7.49
CA GLN A 258 9.86 -3.50 -6.79
C GLN A 258 8.75 -4.01 -7.72
N PHE A 259 8.30 -3.19 -8.68
CA PHE A 259 7.36 -3.66 -9.70
C PHE A 259 7.96 -4.82 -10.51
N LEU A 260 9.21 -4.67 -10.95
CA LEU A 260 9.92 -5.71 -11.71
C LEU A 260 10.14 -6.98 -10.89
N TYR A 261 10.48 -6.85 -9.59
CA TYR A 261 10.61 -7.98 -8.68
C TYR A 261 9.31 -8.77 -8.55
N GLY A 262 8.17 -8.07 -8.46
CA GLY A 262 6.84 -8.68 -8.51
C GLY A 262 6.60 -9.50 -9.78
N VAL A 263 7.00 -8.97 -10.95
CA VAL A 263 6.90 -9.72 -12.22
C VAL A 263 7.80 -10.94 -12.22
N MET A 264 9.06 -10.80 -11.79
CA MET A 264 10.04 -11.89 -11.75
C MET A 264 9.55 -13.03 -10.85
N LEU A 265 9.09 -12.71 -9.64
CA LEU A 265 8.60 -13.72 -8.69
C LEU A 265 7.35 -14.45 -9.23
N CYS A 266 6.45 -13.72 -9.89
CA CYS A 266 5.28 -14.29 -10.54
C CYS A 266 5.66 -15.25 -11.69
N ASP A 267 6.63 -14.87 -12.53
CA ASP A 267 7.01 -15.67 -13.70
C ASP A 267 7.80 -16.92 -13.30
N ILE A 268 8.74 -16.78 -12.36
CA ILE A 268 9.51 -17.90 -11.75
C ILE A 268 8.54 -18.86 -11.07
N GLY A 269 7.57 -18.35 -10.32
CA GLY A 269 6.59 -19.18 -9.65
C GLY A 269 5.66 -19.97 -10.56
N SER A 270 5.51 -19.49 -11.79
CA SER A 270 4.74 -20.19 -12.80
C SER A 270 5.57 -21.23 -13.55
N GLU A 271 6.85 -21.45 -13.20
CA GLU A 271 7.74 -22.39 -13.87
C GLU A 271 7.73 -23.76 -13.19
N LYS A 272 7.45 -24.82 -13.97
CA LYS A 272 7.30 -26.18 -13.43
C LYS A 272 8.62 -26.70 -12.84
N GLY A 273 9.73 -26.53 -13.56
CA GLY A 273 11.04 -27.02 -13.10
C GLY A 273 11.48 -26.42 -11.76
N PHE A 274 11.21 -25.12 -11.54
CA PHE A 274 11.49 -24.47 -10.27
C PHE A 274 10.63 -25.05 -9.13
N ARG A 275 9.33 -25.21 -9.37
CA ARG A 275 8.40 -25.77 -8.37
C ARG A 275 8.79 -27.20 -7.97
N ASP A 276 9.16 -28.03 -8.94
CA ASP A 276 9.57 -29.41 -8.70
C ASP A 276 10.88 -29.46 -7.89
N PHE A 277 11.86 -28.61 -8.23
CA PHE A 277 13.11 -28.47 -7.47
C PHE A 277 12.90 -27.98 -6.03
N VAL A 278 12.06 -26.97 -5.81
CA VAL A 278 11.79 -26.46 -4.46
C VAL A 278 11.05 -27.48 -3.60
N ASN A 279 10.17 -28.29 -4.20
CA ASN A 279 9.42 -29.32 -3.50
C ASN A 279 10.22 -30.59 -3.20
N SER A 280 11.29 -30.88 -3.95
CA SER A 280 12.16 -32.03 -3.66
C SER A 280 13.04 -31.84 -2.42
N TYR A 281 13.29 -30.59 -1.99
CA TYR A 281 14.12 -30.28 -0.82
C TYR A 281 13.38 -29.49 0.28
N PRO A 282 12.37 -30.07 0.95
CA PRO A 282 11.51 -29.33 1.88
C PRO A 282 12.23 -28.79 3.12
N ARG A 283 13.25 -29.51 3.64
CA ARG A 283 14.05 -29.05 4.79
C ARG A 283 14.93 -27.86 4.41
N MET A 284 15.63 -27.95 3.28
CA MET A 284 16.45 -26.86 2.76
C MET A 284 15.60 -25.64 2.42
N ARG A 285 14.44 -25.84 1.78
CA ARG A 285 13.45 -24.77 1.54
C ARG A 285 13.09 -24.05 2.83
N ARG A 286 12.82 -24.78 3.93
CA ARG A 286 12.50 -24.20 5.23
C ARG A 286 13.67 -23.41 5.83
N ALA A 287 14.89 -23.92 5.73
CA ALA A 287 16.07 -23.19 6.20
C ALA A 287 16.28 -21.89 5.40
N VAL A 288 16.21 -21.97 4.07
CA VAL A 288 16.38 -20.81 3.17
C VAL A 288 15.29 -19.77 3.40
N LEU A 289 14.01 -20.15 3.45
CA LEU A 289 12.93 -19.18 3.65
C LEU A 289 13.03 -18.49 5.02
N THR A 290 13.44 -19.21 6.08
CA THR A 290 13.60 -18.62 7.40
C THR A 290 14.77 -17.64 7.41
N MET A 291 15.89 -18.00 6.78
CA MET A 291 17.05 -17.11 6.62
C MET A 291 16.68 -15.85 5.84
N LEU A 292 15.99 -15.99 4.70
CA LEU A 292 15.53 -14.87 3.89
C LEU A 292 14.61 -13.92 4.67
N ILE A 293 13.67 -14.46 5.46
CA ILE A 293 12.77 -13.63 6.27
C ILE A 293 13.53 -12.92 7.39
N VAL A 294 14.39 -13.62 8.14
CA VAL A 294 15.12 -13.02 9.27
C VAL A 294 16.10 -11.96 8.78
N VAL A 295 16.89 -12.27 7.74
CA VAL A 295 17.83 -11.30 7.15
C VAL A 295 17.07 -10.16 6.51
N GLY A 296 16.03 -10.45 5.72
CA GLY A 296 15.20 -9.42 5.09
C GLY A 296 14.56 -8.47 6.09
N TRP A 297 14.04 -9.01 7.20
CA TRP A 297 13.47 -8.21 8.27
C TRP A 297 14.52 -7.30 8.92
N TYR A 298 15.72 -7.83 9.21
CA TYR A 298 16.82 -7.05 9.77
C TYR A 298 17.28 -5.94 8.81
N VAL A 299 17.47 -6.26 7.52
CA VAL A 299 17.89 -5.30 6.48
C VAL A 299 16.83 -4.22 6.29
N ALA A 300 15.54 -4.58 6.29
CA ALA A 300 14.45 -3.62 6.18
C ALA A 300 14.39 -2.64 7.37
N CYS A 301 15.01 -2.97 8.51
CA CYS A 301 15.03 -2.11 9.69
C CYS A 301 15.99 -0.91 9.58
N PHE A 302 16.82 -0.79 8.53
CA PHE A 302 17.74 0.35 8.37
C PHE A 302 17.02 1.68 8.60
N PRO A 303 17.47 2.56 9.51
CA PRO A 303 16.72 3.73 9.95
C PRO A 303 16.60 4.80 8.86
N GLY A 304 15.59 5.66 8.98
CA GLY A 304 15.32 6.70 7.99
C GLY A 304 16.21 7.93 8.19
N GLU A 305 16.50 8.22 9.45
CA GLU A 305 17.33 9.34 9.89
C GLU A 305 18.40 8.82 10.85
N HIS A 306 19.47 9.58 11.00
CA HIS A 306 20.51 9.37 11.99
C HIS A 306 21.01 7.92 12.10
N TRP A 307 21.26 7.30 10.96
CA TRP A 307 21.73 5.92 10.88
C TRP A 307 23.08 5.72 11.58
N GLU A 308 23.84 6.79 11.77
CA GLU A 308 25.11 6.84 12.48
C GLU A 308 24.99 6.62 14.00
N TRP A 309 23.81 6.81 14.60
CA TRP A 309 23.66 6.70 16.06
C TRP A 309 23.62 5.27 16.61
N ALA A 310 23.68 4.24 15.77
CA ALA A 310 23.74 2.85 16.24
C ALA A 310 24.69 1.97 15.43
N SER A 311 25.41 1.09 16.14
CA SER A 311 26.39 0.18 15.53
C SER A 311 25.78 -0.78 14.51
N TRP A 312 24.56 -1.28 14.75
CA TRP A 312 23.87 -2.18 13.83
C TRP A 312 23.46 -1.47 12.52
N SER A 313 23.10 -0.19 12.57
CA SER A 313 22.77 0.58 11.37
C SER A 313 24.02 1.03 10.61
N ILE A 314 25.12 1.33 11.32
CA ILE A 314 26.44 1.55 10.70
C ILE A 314 26.90 0.27 9.98
N GLN A 315 26.73 -0.91 10.59
CA GLN A 315 27.06 -2.18 9.93
C GLN A 315 26.28 -2.34 8.61
N LEU A 316 24.97 -2.09 8.63
CA LEU A 316 24.15 -2.14 7.41
C LEU A 316 24.63 -1.11 6.38
N LYS A 317 24.94 0.13 6.79
CA LYS A 317 25.52 1.16 5.92
C LYS A 317 26.80 0.67 5.24
N ASN A 318 27.73 0.11 6.01
CA ASN A 318 28.99 -0.40 5.48
C ASN A 318 28.78 -1.52 4.45
N ILE A 319 27.79 -2.38 4.65
CA ILE A 319 27.42 -3.43 3.67
C ILE A 319 26.76 -2.79 2.44
N GLY A 320 25.86 -1.85 2.65
CA GLY A 320 25.11 -1.19 1.57
C GLY A 320 26.01 -0.40 0.64
N ASP A 321 27.13 0.14 1.12
CA ASP A 321 28.08 0.89 0.29
C ASP A 321 28.78 0.01 -0.76
N TRP A 322 28.71 -1.32 -0.64
CA TRP A 322 29.16 -2.25 -1.67
C TRP A 322 28.08 -2.62 -2.70
N ILE A 323 26.79 -2.43 -2.38
CA ILE A 323 25.66 -2.97 -3.15
C ILE A 323 24.81 -1.86 -3.78
N ILE A 324 24.70 -0.73 -3.08
CA ILE A 324 23.94 0.45 -3.48
C ILE A 324 24.89 1.38 -4.24
N PRO A 325 24.53 1.85 -5.44
CA PRO A 325 25.33 2.80 -6.19
C PRO A 325 25.63 4.07 -5.38
N GLU A 326 26.86 4.56 -5.55
CA GLU A 326 27.29 5.82 -4.96
C GLU A 326 26.41 6.98 -5.45
N GLY A 327 26.08 7.92 -4.56
CA GLY A 327 25.21 9.06 -4.88
C GLY A 327 23.71 8.71 -4.98
N ALA A 328 23.27 7.53 -4.50
CA ALA A 328 21.85 7.19 -4.45
C ALA A 328 21.03 8.20 -3.61
N ALA A 329 20.03 8.83 -4.23
CA ALA A 329 19.22 9.87 -3.59
C ALA A 329 18.38 9.41 -2.38
N SER A 330 18.09 8.12 -2.23
CA SER A 330 17.27 7.60 -1.12
C SER A 330 17.80 6.26 -0.59
N TYR A 331 18.96 6.31 0.05
CA TYR A 331 19.62 5.17 0.67
C TYR A 331 18.71 4.33 1.61
N PRO A 332 17.92 4.92 2.52
CA PRO A 332 17.05 4.13 3.41
C PRO A 332 15.89 3.43 2.68
N LYS A 333 15.42 3.96 1.54
CA LYS A 333 14.35 3.32 0.75
C LYS A 333 14.87 2.05 0.07
N ARG A 334 16.14 2.04 -0.37
CA ARG A 334 16.79 0.86 -0.96
C ARG A 334 16.98 -0.30 0.02
N PHE A 335 17.36 -0.02 1.26
CA PHE A 335 17.40 -1.05 2.31
C PHE A 335 16.03 -1.67 2.57
N THR A 336 14.99 -0.83 2.61
CA THR A 336 13.61 -1.29 2.74
C THR A 336 13.22 -2.20 1.57
N ALA A 337 13.59 -1.83 0.35
CA ALA A 337 13.36 -2.62 -0.87
C ALA A 337 14.05 -3.99 -0.82
N ILE A 338 15.36 -4.02 -0.57
CA ILE A 338 16.12 -5.29 -0.45
C ILE A 338 15.52 -6.16 0.65
N GLY A 339 15.25 -5.57 1.83
CA GLY A 339 14.69 -6.29 2.95
C GLY A 339 13.32 -6.89 2.63
N TRP A 340 12.46 -6.13 1.93
CA TRP A 340 11.17 -6.62 1.46
C TRP A 340 11.30 -7.71 0.40
N ASP A 341 12.22 -7.60 -0.58
CA ASP A 341 12.45 -8.62 -1.60
C ASP A 341 12.83 -9.98 -0.98
N LEU A 342 13.70 -9.95 0.03
CA LEU A 342 14.08 -11.13 0.81
C LEU A 342 12.89 -11.69 1.60
N MET A 343 12.17 -10.84 2.35
CA MET A 343 11.00 -11.26 3.14
C MET A 343 9.90 -11.84 2.26
N VAL A 344 9.54 -11.17 1.17
CA VAL A 344 8.44 -11.58 0.30
C VAL A 344 8.77 -12.86 -0.45
N THR A 345 10.03 -13.07 -0.83
CA THR A 345 10.47 -14.36 -1.38
C THR A 345 10.36 -15.48 -0.36
N GLY A 346 10.71 -15.25 0.90
CA GLY A 346 10.50 -16.22 1.96
C GLY A 346 9.02 -16.53 2.23
N ILE A 347 8.15 -15.50 2.24
CA ILE A 347 6.69 -15.66 2.35
C ILE A 347 6.16 -16.46 1.15
N TRP A 348 6.59 -16.08 -0.05
CA TRP A 348 6.19 -16.70 -1.31
C TRP A 348 6.63 -18.17 -1.42
N LEU A 349 7.79 -18.55 -0.86
CA LEU A 349 8.23 -19.95 -0.80
C LEU A 349 7.58 -20.77 0.34
N SER A 350 6.82 -20.14 1.24
CA SER A 350 6.29 -20.75 2.46
C SER A 350 4.78 -20.96 2.40
N PRO A 351 4.29 -22.20 2.19
CA PRO A 351 2.85 -22.50 2.21
C PRO A 351 2.18 -22.14 3.54
N SER A 352 2.88 -22.29 4.66
CA SER A 352 2.36 -21.95 5.99
C SER A 352 2.12 -20.44 6.14
N LEU A 353 3.04 -19.61 5.65
CA LEU A 353 2.88 -18.15 5.70
C LEU A 353 1.83 -17.67 4.69
N GLN A 354 1.80 -18.25 3.49
CA GLN A 354 0.73 -17.96 2.54
C GLN A 354 -0.66 -18.29 3.12
N ASN A 355 -0.79 -19.42 3.83
CA ASN A 355 -2.03 -19.79 4.53
C ASN A 355 -2.37 -18.81 5.66
N MET A 356 -1.36 -18.36 6.43
CA MET A 356 -1.54 -17.34 7.46
C MET A 356 -2.10 -16.04 6.88
N PHE A 357 -1.49 -15.52 5.80
CA PHE A 357 -1.96 -14.31 5.12
C PHE A 357 -3.29 -14.50 4.37
N SER A 358 -3.64 -15.74 4.00
CA SER A 358 -4.94 -16.07 3.42
C SER A 358 -6.06 -16.24 4.46
N ASN A 359 -5.82 -15.90 5.73
CA ASN A 359 -6.87 -15.88 6.75
C ASN A 359 -7.91 -14.79 6.42
N LYS A 360 -9.18 -15.06 6.75
CA LYS A 360 -10.33 -14.15 6.56
C LYS A 360 -10.05 -12.74 7.09
N LEU A 361 -9.39 -12.61 8.23
CA LEU A 361 -9.07 -11.30 8.81
C LEU A 361 -8.13 -10.50 7.90
N PHE A 362 -6.99 -11.08 7.50
CA PHE A 362 -6.03 -10.40 6.62
C PHE A 362 -6.60 -10.11 5.24
N MET A 363 -7.39 -11.04 4.67
CA MET A 363 -8.08 -10.80 3.40
C MET A 363 -9.13 -9.68 3.53
N TRP A 364 -9.85 -9.59 4.65
CA TRP A 364 -10.81 -8.51 4.87
C TRP A 364 -10.11 -7.15 5.00
N VAL A 365 -9.02 -7.08 5.76
CA VAL A 365 -8.18 -5.86 5.83
C VAL A 365 -7.63 -5.53 4.44
N GLY A 366 -7.17 -6.54 3.69
CA GLY A 366 -6.66 -6.43 2.33
C GLY A 366 -7.67 -5.89 1.34
N ARG A 367 -8.92 -6.35 1.40
CA ARG A 367 -10.02 -5.86 0.57
C ARG A 367 -10.28 -4.37 0.76
N ASN A 368 -10.19 -3.88 2.00
CA ASN A 368 -10.44 -2.47 2.32
C ASN A 368 -9.17 -1.59 2.28
N SER A 369 -8.00 -2.17 1.96
CA SER A 369 -6.70 -1.48 2.02
C SER A 369 -6.62 -0.19 1.19
N PHE A 370 -7.26 -0.15 0.02
CA PHE A 370 -7.30 1.05 -0.83
C PHE A 370 -8.12 2.16 -0.20
N ALA A 371 -9.31 1.82 0.32
CA ALA A 371 -10.14 2.77 1.04
C ALA A 371 -9.46 3.28 2.32
N VAL A 372 -8.75 2.40 3.04
CA VAL A 372 -7.93 2.81 4.19
C VAL A 372 -6.88 3.83 3.75
N TYR A 373 -6.14 3.54 2.67
CA TYR A 373 -5.15 4.46 2.12
C TYR A 373 -5.76 5.83 1.78
N LEU A 374 -6.95 5.90 1.18
CA LEU A 374 -7.57 7.18 0.81
C LEU A 374 -8.16 7.96 1.99
N THR A 375 -8.58 7.29 3.06
CA THR A 375 -9.36 7.92 4.14
C THR A 375 -8.56 8.17 5.42
N HIS A 376 -7.49 7.40 5.66
CA HIS A 376 -6.74 7.46 6.93
C HIS A 376 -6.17 8.84 7.24
N GLY A 377 -5.64 9.56 6.24
CA GLY A 377 -5.09 10.90 6.43
C GLY A 377 -6.15 11.86 6.99
N THR A 378 -7.33 11.90 6.36
CA THR A 378 -8.45 12.75 6.79
C THR A 378 -9.01 12.33 8.16
N VAL A 379 -9.24 11.04 8.37
CA VAL A 379 -9.77 10.52 9.64
C VAL A 379 -8.78 10.78 10.79
N LEU A 380 -7.48 10.69 10.53
CA LEU A 380 -6.43 10.99 11.50
C LEU A 380 -6.41 12.48 11.83
N LYS A 381 -6.32 13.35 10.82
CA LYS A 381 -6.19 14.81 11.00
C LYS A 381 -7.47 15.47 11.53
N VAL A 382 -8.65 14.92 11.25
CA VAL A 382 -9.93 15.45 11.74
C VAL A 382 -10.39 14.73 13.01
N GLY A 383 -10.51 13.41 12.95
CA GLY A 383 -11.09 12.60 14.02
C GLY A 383 -10.12 12.36 15.17
N LEU A 384 -9.00 11.69 14.89
CA LEU A 384 -8.05 11.32 15.94
C LEU A 384 -7.39 12.55 16.60
N ALA A 385 -7.10 13.60 15.83
CA ALA A 385 -6.63 14.86 16.39
C ALA A 385 -7.59 15.39 17.47
N ARG A 386 -8.92 15.37 17.24
CA ARG A 386 -9.89 15.81 18.25
C ARG A 386 -9.98 14.89 19.46
N LEU A 387 -9.77 13.60 19.28
CA LEU A 387 -9.74 12.66 20.42
C LEU A 387 -8.52 12.92 21.32
N ILE A 388 -7.40 13.40 20.77
CA ILE A 388 -6.15 13.64 21.52
C ILE A 388 -6.07 15.06 22.09
N TYR A 389 -6.42 16.07 21.29
CA TYR A 389 -6.30 17.49 21.65
C TYR A 389 -7.61 18.12 22.15
N GLY A 390 -8.74 17.41 21.99
CA GLY A 390 -10.07 17.94 22.28
C GLY A 390 -10.71 18.69 21.11
N TRP A 391 -11.86 19.30 21.39
CA TRP A 391 -12.66 20.03 20.40
C TRP A 391 -12.38 21.53 20.35
N SER A 392 -11.74 22.06 21.38
CA SER A 392 -11.39 23.48 21.48
C SER A 392 -10.06 23.76 20.80
N THR A 393 -9.93 24.96 20.23
CA THR A 393 -8.65 25.48 19.74
C THR A 393 -7.89 26.29 20.79
N ALA A 394 -8.47 26.47 21.99
CA ALA A 394 -7.77 27.04 23.14
C ALA A 394 -6.83 25.98 23.76
N PRO A 395 -5.65 26.35 24.29
CA PRO A 395 -5.14 27.71 24.55
C PRO A 395 -4.20 28.27 23.47
N TYR A 396 -4.42 27.96 22.18
CA TYR A 396 -3.58 28.49 21.11
C TYR A 396 -3.55 30.02 21.11
N HIS A 397 -2.35 30.60 21.15
CA HIS A 397 -2.15 32.04 21.02
C HIS A 397 -0.81 32.33 20.35
N VAL A 398 -0.71 33.52 19.75
CA VAL A 398 0.49 34.00 19.08
C VAL A 398 1.00 35.20 19.86
N GLU A 399 2.17 35.06 20.45
CA GLU A 399 2.85 36.12 21.20
C GLU A 399 3.60 37.00 20.20
N GLN A 400 3.17 38.26 20.09
CA GLN A 400 3.84 39.24 19.25
C GLN A 400 5.02 39.87 20.00
N PRO A 401 6.16 40.12 19.35
CA PRO A 401 7.32 40.72 20.00
C PRO A 401 6.98 42.13 20.50
N ALA A 402 7.36 42.43 21.74
CA ALA A 402 7.00 43.67 22.45
C ALA A 402 7.48 44.97 21.77
N HIS A 403 8.40 44.90 20.82
CA HIS A 403 8.98 46.05 20.11
C HIS A 403 9.01 45.93 18.58
N GLY A 404 8.29 44.97 17.98
CA GLY A 404 8.24 44.82 16.51
C GLY A 404 9.51 44.28 15.86
N GLU A 405 10.59 44.06 16.62
CA GLU A 405 11.80 43.35 16.18
C GLU A 405 11.80 41.93 16.77
N GLY A 406 11.44 40.95 15.94
CA GLY A 406 11.41 39.53 16.31
C GLY A 406 10.37 38.73 15.51
N GLU A 407 10.50 37.40 15.48
CA GLU A 407 9.46 36.52 14.96
C GLU A 407 8.37 36.30 16.03
N ALA A 408 7.10 36.22 15.61
CA ALA A 408 6.00 35.92 16.50
C ALA A 408 6.11 34.47 17.02
N ILE A 409 5.93 34.26 18.33
CA ILE A 409 6.03 32.93 18.95
C ILE A 409 4.63 32.32 19.01
N GLU A 410 4.42 31.23 18.29
CA GLU A 410 3.16 30.48 18.33
C GLU A 410 3.16 29.46 19.48
N HIS A 411 2.23 29.62 20.41
CA HIS A 411 1.99 28.66 21.48
C HIS A 411 0.94 27.64 21.04
N TYR A 412 1.38 26.41 20.76
CA TYR A 412 0.54 25.33 20.24
C TYR A 412 -0.28 24.61 21.32
N ILE A 413 -1.33 23.91 20.90
CA ILE A 413 -2.15 23.06 21.75
C ILE A 413 -1.34 21.81 22.12
N PRO A 414 -1.06 21.58 23.42
CA PRO A 414 -0.34 20.39 23.85
C PRO A 414 -1.20 19.15 23.66
N ARG A 415 -0.58 18.04 23.28
CA ARG A 415 -1.25 16.73 23.26
C ARG A 415 -1.63 16.31 24.69
N SER A 416 -2.67 15.49 24.83
CA SER A 416 -3.00 14.90 26.13
C SER A 416 -1.87 14.02 26.65
N GLU A 417 -1.40 14.26 27.87
CA GLU A 417 -0.43 13.41 28.58
C GLU A 417 -1.10 12.19 29.25
N ASN A 418 -2.43 12.17 29.32
CA ASN A 418 -3.16 11.10 29.98
C ASN A 418 -3.19 9.83 29.11
N TRP A 419 -2.54 8.77 29.59
CA TRP A 419 -2.46 7.49 28.89
C TRP A 419 -3.83 6.88 28.57
N LEU A 420 -4.87 7.14 29.38
CA LEU A 420 -6.23 6.65 29.13
C LEU A 420 -6.82 7.25 27.86
N VAL A 421 -6.50 8.52 27.55
CA VAL A 421 -6.95 9.18 26.32
C VAL A 421 -6.37 8.44 25.12
N TRP A 422 -5.08 8.09 25.15
CA TRP A 422 -4.43 7.33 24.08
C TRP A 422 -4.98 5.90 23.96
N ALA A 423 -5.16 5.22 25.08
CA ALA A 423 -5.69 3.86 25.13
C ALA A 423 -7.11 3.74 24.56
N LEU A 424 -7.90 4.81 24.64
CA LEU A 424 -9.24 4.86 24.05
C LEU A 424 -9.23 5.43 22.63
N ALA A 425 -8.44 6.48 22.37
CA ALA A 425 -8.42 7.19 21.10
C ALA A 425 -7.88 6.33 19.95
N ILE A 426 -6.79 5.57 20.17
CA ILE A 426 -6.18 4.76 19.11
C ILE A 426 -7.10 3.61 18.67
N PRO A 427 -7.67 2.77 19.56
CA PRO A 427 -8.63 1.76 19.14
C PRO A 427 -9.90 2.35 18.51
N THR A 428 -10.40 3.47 19.04
CA THR A 428 -11.55 4.18 18.45
C THR A 428 -11.25 4.65 17.04
N PHE A 429 -10.06 5.22 16.81
CA PHE A 429 -9.60 5.62 15.49
C PHE A 429 -9.56 4.43 14.53
N PHE A 430 -8.96 3.30 14.91
CA PHE A 430 -8.94 2.12 14.04
C PHE A 430 -10.34 1.57 13.75
N ALA A 431 -11.24 1.54 14.75
CA ALA A 431 -12.62 1.10 14.57
C ALA A 431 -13.38 2.01 13.59
N VAL A 432 -13.24 3.33 13.74
CA VAL A 432 -13.84 4.31 12.82
C VAL A 432 -13.21 4.19 11.44
N GLN A 433 -11.88 4.13 11.35
CA GLN A 433 -11.13 4.04 10.11
C GLN A 433 -11.52 2.82 9.28
N TYR A 434 -11.57 1.63 9.91
CA TYR A 434 -11.92 0.41 9.21
C TYR A 434 -13.42 0.31 8.89
N THR A 435 -14.30 0.89 9.73
CA THR A 435 -15.73 1.02 9.41
C THR A 435 -15.94 1.90 8.20
N LEU A 436 -15.33 3.10 8.18
CA LEU A 436 -15.41 4.03 7.05
C LEU A 436 -14.79 3.42 5.79
N ALA A 437 -13.64 2.76 5.89
CA ALA A 437 -13.04 2.06 4.77
C ALA A 437 -13.94 0.93 4.23
N HIS A 438 -14.62 0.20 5.11
CA HIS A 438 -15.57 -0.84 4.70
C HIS A 438 -16.78 -0.26 3.95
N LEU A 439 -17.34 0.84 4.45
CA LEU A 439 -18.44 1.55 3.77
C LEU A 439 -17.96 2.11 2.44
N TRP A 440 -16.78 2.72 2.40
CA TRP A 440 -16.16 3.24 1.17
C TRP A 440 -15.98 2.14 0.12
N THR A 441 -15.39 1.01 0.49
CA THR A 441 -15.19 -0.11 -0.44
C THR A 441 -16.51 -0.72 -0.90
N THR A 442 -17.54 -0.72 -0.05
CA THR A 442 -18.87 -1.28 -0.39
C THR A 442 -19.66 -0.35 -1.31
N TYR A 443 -19.61 0.96 -1.07
CA TYR A 443 -20.42 1.93 -1.79
C TYR A 443 -19.59 2.70 -2.82
N VAL A 444 -18.58 3.46 -2.42
CA VAL A 444 -17.82 4.34 -3.30
C VAL A 444 -17.01 3.56 -4.33
N ASP A 445 -16.17 2.61 -3.91
CA ASP A 445 -15.34 1.82 -4.83
C ASP A 445 -16.21 0.98 -5.78
N SER A 446 -17.33 0.43 -5.27
CA SER A 446 -18.31 -0.32 -6.06
C SER A 446 -18.94 0.52 -7.16
N GLN A 447 -19.35 1.75 -6.85
CA GLN A 447 -19.88 2.68 -7.87
C GLN A 447 -18.80 3.11 -8.87
N CYS A 448 -17.58 3.41 -8.41
CA CYS A 448 -16.46 3.73 -9.30
C CYS A 448 -16.11 2.54 -10.22
N ALA A 449 -16.20 1.31 -9.72
CA ALA A 449 -16.00 0.10 -10.52
C ALA A 449 -17.11 -0.08 -11.57
N LYS A 450 -18.37 0.21 -11.23
CA LYS A 450 -19.48 0.22 -12.19
C LYS A 450 -19.32 1.31 -13.24
N ALA A 451 -18.94 2.52 -12.85
CA ALA A 451 -18.66 3.62 -13.77
C ALA A 451 -17.50 3.26 -14.73
N THR A 452 -16.44 2.64 -14.21
CA THR A 452 -15.32 2.16 -15.05
C THR A 452 -15.79 1.10 -16.05
N LYS A 453 -16.65 0.17 -15.61
CA LYS A 453 -17.19 -0.86 -16.50
C LYS A 453 -18.09 -0.25 -17.56
N TRP A 454 -18.94 0.69 -17.18
CA TRP A 454 -19.75 1.44 -18.12
C TRP A 454 -18.89 2.17 -19.17
N LEU A 455 -17.78 2.79 -18.77
CA LEU A 455 -16.82 3.37 -19.72
C LEU A 455 -16.22 2.33 -20.66
N GLU A 456 -15.82 1.16 -20.14
CA GLU A 456 -15.29 0.05 -20.95
C GLU A 456 -16.33 -0.42 -21.98
N ASP A 457 -17.55 -0.73 -21.53
CA ASP A 457 -18.64 -1.23 -22.37
C ASP A 457 -19.12 -0.20 -23.41
N THR A 458 -18.96 1.11 -23.13
CA THR A 458 -19.36 2.20 -24.04
C THR A 458 -18.28 2.54 -25.05
N MET A 459 -17.00 2.44 -24.68
CA MET A 459 -15.88 2.85 -25.52
C MET A 459 -15.28 1.71 -26.35
N PHE A 460 -15.54 0.45 -25.99
CA PHE A 460 -14.96 -0.70 -26.68
C PHE A 460 -15.95 -1.23 -27.72
N GLU A 461 -15.44 -1.62 -28.88
CA GLU A 461 -16.21 -2.35 -29.89
C GLU A 461 -16.68 -3.69 -29.29
N LYS A 462 -17.91 -4.09 -29.61
CA LYS A 462 -18.43 -5.38 -29.17
C LYS A 462 -17.86 -6.45 -30.09
N ASP A 463 -17.47 -7.60 -29.54
CA ASP A 463 -16.94 -8.75 -30.30
C ASP A 463 -17.87 -9.23 -31.44
N GLU A 464 -19.14 -8.81 -31.46
CA GLU A 464 -20.11 -9.08 -32.55
C GLU A 464 -19.93 -8.17 -33.78
N ASP A 465 -19.44 -6.95 -33.59
CA ASP A 465 -19.24 -5.96 -34.65
C ASP A 465 -17.99 -6.30 -35.51
N GLU A 466 -16.95 -6.90 -34.92
CA GLU A 466 -15.78 -7.43 -35.65
C GLU A 466 -16.17 -8.54 -36.65
N LYS A 467 -17.11 -9.42 -36.28
CA LYS A 467 -17.58 -10.48 -37.20
C LYS A 467 -18.39 -9.92 -38.37
N HIS A 468 -19.14 -8.85 -38.17
CA HIS A 468 -19.91 -8.20 -39.24
C HIS A 468 -19.02 -7.32 -40.13
N GLY A 469 -17.98 -6.69 -39.57
CA GLY A 469 -16.99 -5.91 -40.32
C GLY A 469 -16.13 -6.77 -41.27
N VAL A 470 -15.72 -7.97 -40.85
CA VAL A 470 -14.97 -8.90 -41.70
C VAL A 470 -15.86 -9.56 -42.76
N ALA A 471 -17.13 -9.84 -42.45
CA ALA A 471 -18.09 -10.39 -43.41
C ALA A 471 -18.54 -9.39 -44.49
N ASN A 472 -18.41 -8.08 -44.24
CA ASN A 472 -18.69 -7.03 -45.22
C ASN A 472 -17.46 -6.60 -46.04
N MET A 473 -16.26 -7.10 -45.70
CA MET A 473 -15.01 -6.85 -46.44
C MET A 473 -14.47 -8.09 -47.18
N ALA A 474 -15.15 -9.24 -47.07
CA ALA A 474 -14.93 -10.44 -47.87
C ALA A 474 -16.07 -10.56 -48.89
#